data_AF-A0A814BRD2-F1
#
_entry.id   AF-A0A814BRD2-F1
#
_cell.length_a   1.000
_cell.length_b   1.000
_cell.length_c   1.000
_cell.angle_alpha   90.00
_cell.angle_beta   90.00
_cell.angle_gamma   90.00
#
_symmetry.space_group_name_H-M   'P 1'
#
loop_
_entity.id
_entity.type
_entity.pdbx_description
1 polymer ?
#
loop_
_entity_poly.entity_id
_entity_poly.type
_entity_poly.pdbx_seq_one_letter_code
_entity_poly.pdbx_strand_id
1 'polypeptide(L)'
;MVEDHPIEYINFQGTIPNGEYGAGEVRTWDIGTYESLDDNDDMNAGIDKGKITFRLHGKKLKGEFHMVRSRFGKTQQHNQWLLMKKNDQFADEHFVLDRILDYGSRRDLQTAKTATGNEKCPQRTSTLSKRTKQSHD
;
A
#
# COMPACT_ATOMS: atom_id res chain seq x y z
N MET A 1 3.50 -6.92 7.46
CA MET A 1 2.62 -5.79 7.81
C MET A 1 3.40 -4.51 7.62
N VAL A 2 2.68 -3.43 7.37
CA VAL A 2 3.19 -2.07 7.19
C VAL A 2 2.60 -1.19 8.29
N GLU A 3 3.06 0.06 8.39
CA GLU A 3 2.56 1.03 9.37
C GLU A 3 1.06 1.32 9.17
N ASP A 4 0.38 1.68 10.25
CA ASP A 4 -1.02 2.08 10.22
C ASP A 4 -1.21 3.41 9.47
N HIS A 5 -2.36 3.55 8.82
CA HIS A 5 -2.72 4.74 8.06
C HIS A 5 -3.99 5.41 8.63
N PRO A 6 -4.09 6.75 8.61
CA PRO A 6 -5.32 7.44 8.99
C PRO A 6 -6.51 7.02 8.13
N ILE A 7 -7.71 7.00 8.71
CA ILE A 7 -8.93 6.58 7.99
C ILE A 7 -9.21 7.43 6.75
N GLU A 8 -8.88 8.72 6.78
CA GLU A 8 -9.04 9.65 5.66
C GLU A 8 -8.23 9.23 4.41
N TYR A 9 -7.17 8.45 4.61
CA TYR A 9 -6.31 7.94 3.55
C TYR A 9 -7.05 7.01 2.58
N ILE A 10 -8.22 6.47 2.96
CA ILE A 10 -9.06 5.65 2.08
C ILE A 10 -9.44 6.35 0.77
N ASN A 11 -9.56 7.69 0.79
CA ASN A 11 -9.93 8.50 -0.37
C ASN A 11 -8.71 9.14 -1.07
N PHE A 12 -7.50 8.93 -0.56
CA PHE A 12 -6.30 9.52 -1.14
C PHE A 12 -5.98 8.89 -2.50
N GLN A 13 -5.80 9.74 -3.51
CA GLN A 13 -5.30 9.37 -4.82
C GLN A 13 -4.35 10.48 -5.28
N GLY A 14 -3.19 10.12 -5.84
CA GLY A 14 -2.18 11.09 -6.24
C GLY A 14 -0.78 10.50 -6.25
N THR A 15 0.23 11.36 -6.25
CA THR A 15 1.63 10.95 -6.30
C THR A 15 2.35 11.34 -5.01
N ILE A 16 2.92 10.36 -4.33
CA ILE A 16 3.78 10.58 -3.17
C ILE A 16 5.21 10.88 -3.65
N PRO A 17 5.83 11.99 -3.21
CA PRO A 17 7.18 12.34 -3.62
C PRO A 17 8.22 11.25 -3.34
N ASN A 18 9.27 11.21 -4.16
CA ASN A 18 10.40 10.32 -3.94
C ASN A 18 11.11 10.63 -2.61
N GLY A 19 11.49 9.58 -1.88
CA GLY A 19 12.17 9.70 -0.58
C GLY A 19 11.22 9.65 0.62
N GLU A 20 9.92 9.82 0.38
CA GLU A 20 8.88 9.61 1.39
C GLU A 20 8.45 8.13 1.46
N TYR A 21 7.94 7.71 2.61
CA TYR A 21 7.35 6.38 2.75
C TYR A 21 6.12 6.23 1.85
N GLY A 22 6.09 5.17 1.02
CA GLY A 22 5.03 4.97 0.03
C GLY A 22 5.20 5.74 -1.27
N ALA A 23 6.38 6.32 -1.55
CA ALA A 23 6.68 7.01 -2.80
C ALA A 23 6.18 6.28 -4.05
N GLY A 24 5.50 7.01 -4.95
CA GLY A 24 4.87 6.47 -6.16
C GLY A 24 3.46 6.99 -6.38
N GLU A 25 2.80 6.48 -7.41
CA GLU A 25 1.40 6.80 -7.70
C GLU A 25 0.47 5.90 -6.87
N VAL A 26 -0.50 6.51 -6.21
CA VAL A 26 -1.51 5.84 -5.39
C VAL A 26 -2.86 6.01 -6.08
N ARG A 27 -3.52 4.88 -6.35
CA ARG A 27 -4.90 4.81 -6.87
C ARG A 27 -5.70 3.80 -6.08
N THR A 28 -6.99 4.07 -5.90
CA THR A 28 -7.93 3.10 -5.34
C THR A 28 -8.19 1.99 -6.35
N TRP A 29 -7.73 0.77 -6.05
CA TRP A 29 -7.97 -0.39 -6.91
C TRP A 29 -9.32 -1.07 -6.63
N ASP A 30 -9.70 -1.14 -5.35
CA ASP A 30 -11.00 -1.63 -4.89
C ASP A 30 -11.42 -0.87 -3.62
N ILE A 31 -12.72 -0.82 -3.34
CA ILE A 31 -13.30 -0.19 -2.15
C ILE A 31 -14.57 -0.92 -1.75
N GLY A 32 -14.80 -1.06 -0.45
CA GLY A 32 -15.96 -1.73 0.12
C GLY A 32 -15.86 -1.83 1.63
N THR A 33 -16.65 -2.73 2.20
CA THR A 33 -16.62 -3.07 3.63
C THR A 33 -16.11 -4.49 3.85
N TYR A 34 -15.86 -4.83 5.10
CA TYR A 34 -15.52 -6.19 5.53
C TYR A 34 -16.30 -6.56 6.79
N GLU A 35 -16.40 -7.85 7.06
CA GLU A 35 -16.89 -8.41 8.33
C GLU A 35 -15.89 -9.47 8.82
N SER A 36 -15.67 -9.53 10.14
CA SER A 36 -14.90 -10.63 10.72
C SER A 36 -15.73 -11.90 10.72
N LEU A 37 -15.10 -13.03 10.46
CA LEU A 37 -15.70 -14.35 10.61
C LEU A 37 -15.06 -15.15 11.74
N ASP A 38 -14.16 -14.52 12.51
CA ASP A 38 -13.59 -15.11 13.72
C ASP A 38 -14.49 -14.88 14.94
N ASP A 39 -14.27 -15.66 16.00
CA ASP A 39 -15.08 -15.62 17.22
C ASP A 39 -15.13 -14.20 17.83
N ASN A 40 -16.33 -13.77 18.21
CA ASN A 40 -16.63 -12.46 18.83
C ASN A 40 -16.41 -11.23 17.94
N ASP A 41 -16.27 -11.38 16.62
CA ASP A 41 -16.08 -10.24 15.69
C ASP A 41 -14.83 -9.39 16.02
N ASP A 42 -13.85 -9.97 16.72
CA ASP A 42 -12.63 -9.28 17.16
C ASP A 42 -11.46 -9.54 16.19
N MET A 43 -11.29 -8.61 15.24
CA MET A 43 -10.21 -8.66 14.26
C MET A 43 -8.82 -8.55 14.92
N ASN A 44 -8.68 -7.77 15.99
CA ASN A 44 -7.39 -7.53 16.64
C ASN A 44 -6.87 -8.80 17.30
N ALA A 45 -7.74 -9.53 17.98
CA ALA A 45 -7.39 -10.82 18.56
C ALA A 45 -6.89 -11.83 17.50
N GLY A 46 -7.46 -11.83 16.30
CA GLY A 46 -7.01 -12.68 15.20
C GLY A 46 -5.65 -12.23 14.63
N ILE A 47 -5.41 -10.92 14.52
CA ILE A 47 -4.09 -10.37 14.13
C ILE A 47 -3.00 -10.80 15.12
N ASP A 48 -3.28 -10.70 16.42
CA ASP A 48 -2.35 -11.12 17.47
C ASP A 48 -2.04 -12.62 17.40
N LYS A 49 -3.08 -13.44 17.22
CA LYS A 49 -2.97 -14.89 17.02
C LYS A 49 -2.23 -15.27 15.73
N GLY A 50 -2.16 -14.37 14.75
CA GLY A 50 -1.51 -14.63 13.46
C GLY A 50 -2.41 -15.33 12.45
N LYS A 51 -3.73 -15.30 12.64
CA LYS A 51 -4.71 -15.86 11.71
C LYS A 51 -5.99 -15.03 11.81
N ILE A 52 -6.44 -14.51 10.67
CA ILE A 52 -7.74 -13.87 10.54
C ILE A 52 -8.55 -14.50 9.41
N THR A 53 -9.85 -14.62 9.62
CA THR A 53 -10.83 -14.98 8.59
C THR A 53 -11.86 -13.87 8.48
N PHE A 54 -12.10 -13.39 7.27
CA PHE A 54 -13.01 -12.27 7.03
C PHE A 54 -13.68 -12.38 5.67
N ARG A 55 -14.83 -11.71 5.53
CA ARG A 55 -15.52 -11.57 4.25
C ARG A 55 -15.40 -10.15 3.74
N LEU A 56 -15.08 -10.02 2.45
CA LEU A 56 -15.02 -8.74 1.75
C LEU A 56 -16.30 -8.48 0.96
N HIS A 57 -16.73 -7.22 1.00
CA HIS A 57 -17.85 -6.67 0.24
C HIS A 57 -17.37 -5.52 -0.65
N GLY A 58 -16.36 -5.79 -1.47
CA GLY A 58 -15.79 -4.86 -2.44
C GLY A 58 -16.53 -4.86 -3.78
N LYS A 59 -16.08 -3.98 -4.69
CA LYS A 59 -16.52 -3.99 -6.08
C LYS A 59 -15.85 -5.14 -6.82
N LYS A 60 -14.54 -5.34 -6.60
CA LYS A 60 -13.72 -6.38 -7.23
C LYS A 60 -13.60 -7.62 -6.34
N LEU A 61 -13.16 -7.46 -5.10
CA LEU A 61 -12.97 -8.57 -4.17
C LEU A 61 -14.24 -8.81 -3.35
N LYS A 62 -14.74 -10.04 -3.42
CA LYS A 62 -15.96 -10.49 -2.73
C LYS A 62 -15.74 -11.86 -2.10
N GLY A 63 -16.50 -12.13 -1.06
CA GLY A 63 -16.49 -13.43 -0.39
C GLY A 63 -15.39 -13.55 0.66
N GLU A 64 -15.15 -14.79 1.09
CA GLU A 64 -14.31 -15.11 2.23
C GLU A 64 -12.83 -15.21 1.84
N PHE A 65 -12.00 -14.68 2.75
CA PHE A 65 -10.54 -14.71 2.68
C PHE A 65 -9.97 -15.11 4.04
N HIS A 66 -8.79 -15.71 3.99
CA HIS A 66 -7.98 -16.01 5.17
C HIS A 66 -6.63 -15.33 5.05
N MET A 67 -6.15 -14.73 6.13
CA MET A 67 -4.78 -14.24 6.23
C MET A 67 -4.06 -14.98 7.35
N VAL A 68 -2.92 -15.59 7.04
CA VAL A 68 -2.13 -16.39 8.00
C VAL A 68 -0.70 -15.88 8.06
N ARG A 69 -0.21 -15.63 9.27
CA ARG A 69 1.17 -15.20 9.52
C ARG A 69 2.11 -16.39 9.40
N SER A 70 3.13 -16.28 8.55
CA SER A 70 4.16 -17.29 8.42
C SER A 70 4.98 -17.36 9.70
N ARG A 71 5.24 -18.58 10.20
CA ARG A 71 6.11 -18.84 11.36
C ARG A 71 7.50 -19.31 10.95
N PHE A 72 7.79 -19.38 9.64
CA PHE A 72 9.02 -19.95 9.10
C PHE A 72 10.05 -18.86 8.76
N GLY A 73 11.16 -18.83 9.51
CA GLY A 73 12.30 -17.96 9.25
C GLY A 73 13.28 -17.92 10.44
N LYS A 74 14.59 -18.05 10.19
CA LYS A 74 15.67 -17.91 11.21
C LYS A 74 15.97 -16.44 11.56
N THR A 75 15.33 -15.50 10.87
CA THR A 75 15.50 -14.06 11.04
C THR A 75 14.22 -13.46 11.58
N GLN A 76 14.34 -12.50 12.50
CA GLN A 76 13.28 -11.81 13.26
C GLN A 76 12.25 -11.01 12.41
N GLN A 77 12.07 -11.33 11.14
CA GLN A 77 11.08 -10.70 10.26
C GLN A 77 9.73 -11.42 10.41
N HIS A 78 9.14 -11.33 11.60
CA HIS A 78 7.83 -11.91 11.99
C HIS A 78 6.62 -11.30 11.26
N ASN A 79 6.82 -10.64 10.11
CA ASN A 79 5.83 -9.77 9.49
C ASN A 79 5.29 -10.27 8.15
N GLN A 80 5.63 -11.50 7.74
CA GLN A 80 5.13 -12.09 6.49
C GLN A 80 3.77 -12.75 6.70
N TRP A 81 2.81 -12.37 5.85
CA TRP A 81 1.46 -12.91 5.86
C TRP A 81 1.11 -13.46 4.49
N LEU A 82 0.37 -14.55 4.48
CA LEU A 82 -0.21 -15.15 3.28
C LEU A 82 -1.70 -14.85 3.26
N LEU A 83 -2.17 -14.18 2.20
CA LEU A 83 -3.59 -13.98 1.92
C LEU A 83 -4.08 -15.08 0.98
N MET A 84 -5.20 -15.72 1.31
CA MET A 84 -5.78 -16.83 0.56
C MET A 84 -7.27 -16.58 0.33
N LYS A 85 -7.73 -16.78 -0.91
CA LYS A 85 -9.16 -16.77 -1.25
C LYS A 85 -9.79 -18.11 -0.87
N LYS A 86 -10.91 -18.09 -0.14
CA LYS A 86 -11.72 -19.29 0.10
C LYS A 86 -12.42 -19.71 -1.19
N ASN A 87 -12.45 -21.02 -1.48
CA ASN A 87 -13.33 -21.56 -2.52
C ASN A 87 -14.80 -21.45 -2.03
N ASP A 88 -15.48 -20.40 -2.48
CA ASP A 88 -16.88 -20.06 -2.22
C ASP A 88 -17.55 -19.61 -3.53
N GLN A 89 -18.81 -19.16 -3.48
CA GLN A 89 -19.54 -18.72 -4.66
C GLN A 89 -18.93 -17.53 -5.43
N PHE A 90 -17.97 -16.81 -4.85
CA PHE A 90 -17.27 -15.69 -5.46
C PHE A 90 -15.86 -16.07 -5.93
N ALA A 91 -15.42 -17.31 -5.73
CA ALA A 91 -14.14 -17.78 -6.22
C ALA A 91 -14.18 -17.95 -7.76
N ASP A 92 -13.15 -17.42 -8.42
CA ASP A 92 -12.98 -17.51 -9.86
C ASP A 92 -11.59 -18.09 -10.15
N GLU A 93 -11.53 -19.29 -10.74
CA GLU A 93 -10.28 -19.96 -11.12
C GLU A 93 -9.56 -19.22 -12.26
N HIS A 94 -10.28 -18.37 -12.99
CA HIS A 94 -9.75 -17.55 -14.08
C HIS A 94 -9.54 -16.10 -13.66
N PHE A 95 -9.52 -15.81 -12.35
CA PHE A 95 -9.31 -14.45 -11.85
C PHE A 95 -8.00 -13.85 -12.36
N VAL A 96 -8.11 -12.74 -13.08
CA VAL A 96 -6.95 -11.96 -13.55
C VAL A 96 -6.81 -10.70 -12.71
N LEU A 97 -5.60 -10.46 -12.21
CA LEU A 97 -5.29 -9.23 -11.48
C LEU A 97 -5.12 -8.06 -12.45
N ASP A 98 -6.12 -7.19 -12.53
CA ASP A 98 -6.06 -5.97 -13.33
C ASP A 98 -4.97 -5.02 -12.80
N ARG A 99 -3.94 -4.80 -13.61
CA ARG A 99 -2.96 -3.74 -13.37
C ARG A 99 -3.56 -2.40 -13.81
N ILE A 100 -3.82 -1.51 -12.84
CA ILE A 100 -4.33 -0.15 -13.12
C ILE A 100 -3.22 0.90 -13.23
N LEU A 101 -2.03 0.58 -12.72
CA LEU A 101 -0.83 1.43 -12.76
C LEU A 101 0.26 0.69 -13.51
N ASP A 102 0.74 1.29 -14.60
CA ASP A 102 1.86 0.75 -15.35
C ASP A 102 3.16 1.42 -14.93
N TYR A 103 3.96 0.70 -14.16
CA TYR A 103 5.28 1.14 -13.73
C TYR A 103 6.39 0.65 -14.68
N GLY A 104 6.03 0.08 -15.84
CA GLY A 104 6.94 -0.68 -16.67
C GLY A 104 7.37 -1.99 -15.99
N SER A 105 8.07 -2.87 -16.70
CA SER A 105 8.75 -3.99 -16.07
C SER A 105 10.08 -3.54 -15.45
N ARG A 106 10.61 -4.29 -14.47
CA ARG A 106 11.98 -4.08 -13.97
C ARG A 106 13.02 -4.08 -15.09
N ARG A 107 12.78 -4.78 -16.21
CA ARG A 107 13.67 -4.77 -17.38
C ARG A 107 13.63 -3.42 -18.09
N ASP A 108 12.45 -2.84 -18.26
CA ASP A 108 12.27 -1.54 -18.94
C ASP A 108 12.88 -0.40 -18.11
N LEU A 109 12.76 -0.48 -16.78
CA LEU A 109 13.38 0.47 -15.85
C LEU A 109 14.92 0.38 -15.83
N GLN A 110 15.49 -0.80 -16.09
CA GLN A 110 16.94 -0.99 -16.17
C GLN A 110 17.51 -0.39 -17.46
N THR A 111 16.83 -0.57 -18.60
CA THR A 111 17.23 0.01 -19.89
C THR A 111 17.15 1.53 -19.89
N ALA A 112 16.12 2.11 -19.25
CA ALA A 112 15.96 3.57 -19.12
C ALA A 112 17.08 4.23 -18.29
N LYS A 113 17.57 3.57 -17.23
CA LYS A 113 18.69 4.06 -16.41
C LYS A 113 20.03 4.03 -17.15
N THR A 114 20.24 3.10 -18.07
CA THR A 114 21.46 3.07 -18.90
C THR A 114 21.46 4.16 -19.98
N ALA A 115 20.27 4.59 -20.44
CA ALA A 115 20.13 5.62 -21.47
C ALA A 115 20.24 7.06 -20.97
N THR A 116 20.13 7.34 -19.66
CA THR A 116 20.12 8.71 -19.10
C THR A 116 21.38 9.09 -18.32
N GLY A 117 22.48 8.37 -18.51
CA GLY A 117 23.78 8.72 -17.91
C GLY A 117 24.53 9.79 -18.70
N ASN A 118 24.19 11.07 -18.52
CA ASN A 118 25.12 12.23 -18.48
C ASN A 118 24.42 13.58 -18.69
N GLU A 119 23.58 14.06 -17.76
CA GLU A 119 23.40 15.51 -17.60
C GLU A 119 23.31 15.87 -16.11
N LYS A 120 24.29 16.66 -15.63
CA LYS A 120 24.35 17.15 -14.25
C LYS A 120 23.27 18.21 -14.03
N CYS A 121 22.43 18.01 -13.01
CA CYS A 121 21.44 18.98 -12.56
C CYS A 121 22.14 20.19 -11.88
N PRO A 122 21.89 21.45 -12.30
CA PRO A 122 22.53 22.61 -11.70
C PRO A 122 21.84 23.01 -10.38
N GLN A 123 22.66 23.21 -9.34
CA GLN A 123 22.26 23.65 -8.01
C GLN A 123 21.72 25.10 -8.06
N ARG A 124 20.46 25.32 -7.70
CA ARG A 124 19.91 26.66 -7.42
C ARG A 124 19.87 26.88 -5.91
N THR A 125 20.62 27.89 -5.46
CA THR A 125 20.59 28.41 -4.08
C THR A 125 19.33 29.26 -3.89
N SER A 126 18.51 28.95 -2.88
CA SER A 126 17.39 29.79 -2.46
C SER A 126 17.76 30.59 -1.22
N THR A 127 17.98 31.89 -1.38
CA THR A 127 18.11 32.85 -0.26
C THR A 127 16.72 33.23 0.26
N LEU A 128 16.41 32.89 1.51
CA LEU A 128 15.22 33.38 2.23
C LEU A 128 15.44 34.82 2.71
N SER A 129 14.56 35.73 2.29
CA SER A 129 14.48 37.11 2.79
C SER A 129 13.59 37.17 4.05
N LYS A 130 14.15 37.71 5.15
CA LYS A 130 13.43 37.99 6.40
C LYS A 130 12.62 39.29 6.25
N ARG A 131 11.31 39.21 6.51
CA ARG A 131 10.38 40.36 6.59
C ARG A 131 10.36 40.90 8.03
N THR A 132 10.79 42.14 8.22
CA THR A 132 10.76 42.86 9.52
C THR A 132 9.39 43.51 9.73
N LYS A 133 8.80 43.33 10.92
CA LYS A 133 7.60 44.05 11.38
C LYS A 133 7.98 45.49 11.76
N GLN A 134 7.22 46.46 11.28
CA GLN A 134 7.34 47.87 11.63
C GLN A 134 6.18 48.24 12.58
N SER A 135 6.52 48.74 13.76
CA SER A 135 5.65 49.45 14.70
C SER A 135 5.45 50.89 14.23
N HIS A 136 4.26 51.45 14.42
CA HIS A 136 4.02 52.90 14.46
C HIS A 136 3.10 53.21 15.64
N ASP A 137 3.38 54.35 16.26
CA ASP A 137 2.75 55.00 17.42
C ASP A 137 1.22 55.11 17.35
#